data_AF-A0A2D7X2B8-F1
#
_entry.id   AF-A0A2D7X2B8-F1
#
_cell.length_a   1.000
_cell.length_b   1.000
_cell.length_c   1.000
_cell.angle_alpha   90.00
_cell.angle_beta   90.00
_cell.angle_gamma   90.00
#
_symmetry.space_group_name_H-M   'P 1'
#
loop_
_entity.id
_entity.type
_entity.pdbx_description
1 polymer ?
#
loop_
_entity_poly.entity_id
_entity_poly.type
_entity_poly.pdbx_seq_one_letter_code
_entity_poly.pdbx_strand_id
1 'polypeptide(L)'
;MQKLNKYIEKSYNNLLDISKRITSNRYPDYEDLLHETILILYAIEKRKINKIIEQKKLTFYIVRIMINQYQSNTSPYHKKYRKQYKDEQLKQFYIYTKEPLTKEKIQKLEKNEERLKWIDEKLRGFNWFDVSVFKLYYKEKFSLRTMSIATKISKNTLGKSIRNVKNYLKDIKDD
;
A
#
# COMPACT_ATOMS: atom_id res chain seq x y z
N MET A 1 30.09 3.91 -10.81
CA MET A 1 28.90 3.90 -11.64
C MET A 1 29.11 3.13 -12.94
N GLN A 2 30.11 3.40 -13.79
CA GLN A 2 30.34 2.62 -15.03
C GLN A 2 30.22 1.08 -14.91
N LYS A 3 30.83 0.42 -13.90
CA LYS A 3 30.69 -1.04 -13.69
C LYS A 3 29.23 -1.47 -13.44
N LEU A 4 28.47 -0.68 -12.67
CA LEU A 4 27.06 -0.93 -12.37
C LEU A 4 26.20 -0.75 -13.63
N ASN A 5 26.40 0.34 -14.39
CA ASN A 5 25.67 0.59 -15.64
C ASN A 5 25.83 -0.59 -16.60
N LYS A 6 27.09 -1.00 -16.86
CA LYS A 6 27.40 -2.13 -17.74
C LYS A 6 26.75 -3.43 -17.27
N TYR A 7 26.68 -3.64 -15.96
CA TYR A 7 26.01 -4.82 -15.40
C TYR A 7 24.48 -4.76 -15.62
N ILE A 8 23.87 -3.61 -15.32
CA ILE A 8 22.43 -3.40 -15.49
C ILE A 8 22.04 -3.55 -16.95
N GLU A 9 22.72 -2.88 -17.88
CA GLU A 9 22.46 -2.98 -19.33
C GLU A 9 22.49 -4.43 -19.81
N LYS A 10 23.55 -5.18 -19.44
CA LYS A 10 23.69 -6.58 -19.85
C LYS A 10 22.61 -7.48 -19.25
N SER A 11 22.14 -7.17 -18.05
CA SER A 11 21.28 -8.05 -17.25
C SER A 11 19.82 -7.58 -17.18
N TYR A 12 19.48 -6.46 -17.83
CA TYR A 12 18.22 -5.76 -17.64
C TYR A 12 17.01 -6.66 -17.90
N ASN A 13 16.98 -7.33 -19.04
CA ASN A 13 15.86 -8.22 -19.41
C ASN A 13 15.68 -9.36 -18.40
N ASN A 14 16.78 -9.96 -17.92
CA ASN A 14 16.71 -11.00 -16.89
C ASN A 14 16.21 -10.44 -15.55
N LEU A 15 16.64 -9.24 -15.16
CA LEU A 15 16.14 -8.57 -13.95
C LEU A 15 14.65 -8.20 -14.08
N LEU A 16 14.20 -7.81 -15.27
CA LEU A 16 12.79 -7.55 -15.59
C LEU A 16 11.95 -8.82 -15.47
N ASP A 17 12.43 -9.95 -16.00
CA ASP A 17 11.73 -11.25 -15.88
C ASP A 17 11.64 -11.72 -14.42
N ILE A 18 12.68 -11.48 -13.62
CA ILE A 18 12.62 -11.73 -12.18
C ILE A 18 11.59 -10.82 -11.51
N SER A 19 11.57 -9.53 -11.85
CA SER A 19 10.57 -8.59 -11.34
C SER A 19 9.15 -9.03 -11.68
N LYS A 20 8.89 -9.46 -12.93
CA LYS A 20 7.61 -10.05 -13.36
C LYS A 20 7.22 -11.24 -12.51
N ARG A 21 8.14 -12.15 -12.20
CA ARG A 21 7.85 -13.30 -11.32
C ARG A 21 7.46 -12.83 -9.90
N ILE A 22 8.17 -11.86 -9.34
CA ILE A 22 7.90 -11.31 -7.99
C ILE A 22 6.51 -10.65 -7.92
N THR A 23 6.13 -9.89 -8.93
CA THR A 23 4.87 -9.13 -8.95
C THR A 23 3.70 -9.91 -9.58
N SER A 24 3.90 -11.19 -9.92
CA SER A 24 2.92 -12.00 -10.64
C SER A 24 2.51 -11.39 -11.99
N ASN A 25 3.48 -10.83 -12.71
CA ASN A 25 3.34 -10.22 -14.04
C ASN A 25 2.35 -9.05 -14.11
N ARG A 26 2.11 -8.38 -12.98
CA ARG A 26 1.20 -7.22 -12.91
C ARG A 26 1.90 -5.99 -13.48
N TYR A 27 1.31 -5.41 -14.52
CA TYR A 27 1.69 -4.11 -15.03
C TYR A 27 0.93 -3.00 -14.26
N PRO A 28 1.57 -1.85 -13.94
CA PRO A 28 2.97 -1.50 -14.16
C PRO A 28 3.94 -1.99 -13.06
N ASP A 29 3.45 -2.71 -12.04
CA ASP A 29 4.21 -3.08 -10.83
C ASP A 29 5.62 -3.65 -11.10
N TYR A 30 5.81 -4.52 -12.11
CA TYR A 30 7.13 -5.09 -12.37
C TYR A 30 8.16 -4.08 -12.93
N GLU A 31 7.72 -3.08 -13.70
CA GLU A 31 8.62 -2.04 -14.24
C GLU A 31 9.01 -1.09 -13.12
N ASP A 32 8.02 -0.60 -12.38
CA ASP A 32 8.22 0.32 -11.26
C ASP A 32 9.09 -0.29 -10.16
N LEU A 33 8.88 -1.58 -9.84
CA LEU A 33 9.70 -2.28 -8.85
C LEU A 33 11.16 -2.40 -9.29
N LEU A 34 11.40 -2.70 -10.57
CA LEU A 34 12.75 -2.79 -11.12
C LEU A 34 13.42 -1.41 -11.10
N HIS A 35 12.74 -0.38 -11.58
CA HIS A 35 13.30 0.97 -11.67
C HIS A 35 13.57 1.57 -10.30
N GLU A 36 12.65 1.42 -9.33
CA GLU A 36 12.89 1.86 -7.96
C GLU A 36 14.07 1.10 -7.34
N THR A 37 14.23 -0.20 -7.64
CA THR A 37 15.40 -0.97 -7.21
C THR A 37 16.69 -0.44 -7.83
N ILE A 38 16.68 -0.09 -9.12
CA ILE A 38 17.84 0.51 -9.80
C ILE A 38 18.21 1.85 -9.14
N LEU A 39 17.24 2.71 -8.83
CA LEU A 39 17.49 3.97 -8.10
C LEU A 39 18.14 3.72 -6.74
N ILE A 40 17.66 2.72 -6.00
CA ILE A 40 18.28 2.31 -4.72
C ILE A 40 19.73 1.88 -4.93
N LEU A 41 20.04 1.12 -5.98
CA LEU A 41 21.43 0.72 -6.28
C LEU A 41 22.33 1.93 -6.56
N TYR A 42 21.83 2.94 -7.27
CA TYR A 42 22.57 4.18 -7.53
C TYR A 42 22.77 5.05 -6.28
N ALA A 43 21.90 4.93 -5.28
CA ALA A 43 22.05 5.62 -4.00
C ALA A 43 23.07 4.94 -3.06
N ILE A 44 23.46 3.68 -3.32
CA ILE A 44 24.44 2.96 -2.51
C ILE A 44 25.87 3.42 -2.85
N GLU A 45 26.73 3.45 -1.83
CA GLU A 45 28.14 3.78 -2.00
C GLU A 45 28.83 2.92 -3.09
N LYS A 46 29.49 3.59 -4.03
CA LYS A 46 30.16 2.99 -5.20
C LYS A 46 31.11 1.85 -4.83
N ARG A 47 31.89 2.00 -3.75
CA ARG A 47 32.87 0.99 -3.29
C ARG A 47 32.17 -0.32 -2.91
N LYS A 48 31.07 -0.22 -2.17
CA LYS A 48 30.25 -1.37 -1.75
C LYS A 48 29.66 -2.12 -2.95
N ILE A 49 29.08 -1.40 -3.91
CA ILE A 49 28.53 -2.00 -5.13
C ILE A 49 29.61 -2.71 -5.95
N ASN A 50 30.77 -2.07 -6.15
CA ASN A 50 31.87 -2.66 -6.90
C ASN A 50 32.35 -3.98 -6.26
N LYS A 51 32.47 -4.02 -4.93
CA LYS A 51 32.83 -5.23 -4.19
C LYS A 51 31.81 -6.37 -4.41
N ILE A 52 30.52 -6.05 -4.38
CA ILE A 52 29.45 -7.04 -4.62
C ILE A 52 29.49 -7.58 -6.06
N ILE A 53 29.80 -6.71 -7.04
CA ILE A 53 29.98 -7.10 -8.46
C ILE A 53 31.17 -8.05 -8.61
N GLU A 54 32.31 -7.71 -8.02
CA GLU A 54 33.53 -8.52 -8.09
C GLU A 54 33.33 -9.90 -7.46
N GLN A 55 32.52 -9.97 -6.40
CA GLN A 55 32.10 -11.23 -5.78
C GLN A 55 31.04 -12.01 -6.58
N LYS A 56 30.56 -11.50 -7.73
CA LYS A 56 29.48 -12.08 -8.54
C LYS A 56 28.16 -12.29 -7.78
N LYS A 57 27.90 -11.47 -6.75
CA LYS A 57 26.72 -11.58 -5.88
C LYS A 57 25.63 -10.55 -6.17
N LEU A 58 25.84 -9.68 -7.16
CA LEU A 58 24.94 -8.55 -7.40
C LEU A 58 23.52 -8.98 -7.74
N THR A 59 23.31 -10.03 -8.54
CA THR A 59 21.96 -10.52 -8.87
C THR A 59 21.16 -10.85 -7.60
N PHE A 60 21.73 -11.66 -6.70
CA PHE A 60 21.07 -12.06 -5.45
C PHE A 60 20.78 -10.86 -4.56
N TYR A 61 21.69 -9.89 -4.53
CA TYR A 61 21.50 -8.65 -3.79
C TYR A 61 20.32 -7.83 -4.35
N ILE A 62 20.22 -7.69 -5.68
CA ILE A 62 19.11 -7.00 -6.35
C ILE A 62 17.79 -7.69 -6.07
N VAL A 63 17.73 -9.02 -6.21
CA VAL A 63 16.52 -9.81 -5.93
C VAL A 63 16.06 -9.62 -4.49
N ARG A 64 16.99 -9.61 -3.53
CA ARG A 64 16.67 -9.35 -2.13
C ARG A 64 16.09 -7.95 -1.92
N ILE A 65 16.62 -6.93 -2.60
CA ILE A 65 16.05 -5.58 -2.56
C ILE A 65 14.63 -5.58 -3.13
N MET A 66 14.40 -6.16 -4.31
CA MET A 66 13.07 -6.23 -4.94
C MET A 66 12.04 -6.89 -4.03
N ILE A 67 12.37 -8.04 -3.43
CA ILE A 67 11.47 -8.74 -2.50
C ILE A 67 11.13 -7.85 -1.30
N ASN A 68 12.14 -7.23 -0.68
CA ASN A 68 11.93 -6.33 0.47
C ASN A 68 11.08 -5.11 0.10
N GLN A 69 11.31 -4.53 -1.07
CA GLN A 69 10.54 -3.39 -1.60
C GLN A 69 9.08 -3.79 -1.84
N TYR A 70 8.84 -4.93 -2.47
CA TYR A 70 7.48 -5.37 -2.80
C TYR A 70 6.67 -5.80 -1.57
N GLN A 71 7.29 -6.51 -0.62
CA GLN A 71 6.60 -7.06 0.56
C GLN A 71 6.35 -6.02 1.67
N SER A 72 7.24 -5.05 1.85
CA SER A 72 7.12 -4.09 2.95
C SER A 72 6.11 -2.97 2.63
N ASN A 73 5.21 -2.71 3.58
CA ASN A 73 4.26 -1.58 3.49
C ASN A 73 4.92 -0.21 3.78
N THR A 74 6.18 -0.18 4.19
CA THR A 74 6.92 1.06 4.48
C THR A 74 8.01 1.35 3.46
N SER A 75 8.19 0.49 2.46
CA SER A 75 9.21 0.63 1.44
C SER A 75 8.95 1.86 0.54
N PRO A 76 10.01 2.45 -0.04
CA PRO A 76 9.88 3.46 -1.08
C PRO A 76 8.93 3.04 -2.21
N TYR A 77 9.11 1.83 -2.75
CA TYR A 77 8.22 1.30 -3.80
C TYR A 77 6.75 1.28 -3.36
N HIS A 78 6.46 0.79 -2.15
CA HIS A 78 5.09 0.71 -1.67
C HIS A 78 4.48 2.10 -1.51
N LYS A 79 5.23 3.06 -0.96
CA LYS A 79 4.73 4.41 -0.71
C LYS A 79 4.48 5.20 -2.00
N LYS A 80 5.38 5.08 -2.98
CA LYS A 80 5.27 5.77 -4.26
C LYS A 80 4.22 5.12 -5.15
N TYR A 81 4.31 3.82 -5.38
CA TYR A 81 3.52 3.17 -6.44
C TYR A 81 2.34 2.40 -5.84
N ARG A 82 2.60 1.38 -5.03
CA ARG A 82 1.57 0.42 -4.57
C ARG A 82 0.46 1.04 -3.71
N LYS A 83 0.78 2.07 -2.92
CA LYS A 83 -0.17 2.80 -2.07
C LYS A 83 -1.01 3.77 -2.91
N GLN A 84 -0.38 4.54 -3.79
CA GLN A 84 -1.07 5.46 -4.70
C GLN A 84 -2.04 4.70 -5.60
N TYR A 85 -1.64 3.53 -6.12
CA TYR A 85 -2.56 2.68 -6.87
C TYR A 85 -3.80 2.31 -6.06
N LYS A 86 -3.71 1.99 -4.76
CA LYS A 86 -4.89 1.66 -3.95
C LYS A 86 -5.81 2.86 -3.65
N ASP A 87 -5.27 4.07 -3.63
CA ASP A 87 -6.01 5.29 -3.26
C ASP A 87 -6.56 6.03 -4.50
N GLU A 88 -5.90 5.94 -5.66
CA GLU A 88 -6.33 6.55 -6.95
C GLU A 88 -7.17 5.60 -7.84
N GLN A 89 -7.35 4.36 -7.40
CA GLN A 89 -7.88 3.22 -8.17
C GLN A 89 -9.33 3.34 -8.68
N LEU A 90 -10.14 4.31 -8.24
CA LEU A 90 -11.49 4.48 -8.82
C LEU A 90 -11.50 5.51 -9.96
N LYS A 91 -10.90 6.68 -9.76
CA LYS A 91 -10.91 7.75 -10.76
C LYS A 91 -9.93 7.48 -11.90
N GLN A 92 -8.72 7.02 -11.62
CA GLN A 92 -7.73 6.75 -12.67
C GLN A 92 -7.98 5.45 -13.43
N PHE A 93 -8.51 4.40 -12.77
CA PHE A 93 -8.88 3.16 -13.46
C PHE A 93 -9.89 3.42 -14.57
N TYR A 94 -10.94 4.22 -14.31
CA TYR A 94 -11.94 4.57 -15.32
C TYR A 94 -11.36 5.40 -16.49
N ILE A 95 -10.43 6.31 -16.19
CA ILE A 95 -9.85 7.23 -17.19
C ILE A 95 -8.83 6.51 -18.08
N TYR A 96 -8.00 5.60 -17.54
CA TYR A 96 -6.86 5.03 -18.25
C TYR A 96 -7.11 3.68 -18.92
N THR A 97 -7.99 2.83 -18.40
CA THR A 97 -8.15 1.46 -18.97
C THR A 97 -9.25 1.36 -20.03
N LYS A 98 -10.23 2.28 -20.05
CA LYS A 98 -11.48 2.15 -20.81
C LYS A 98 -12.19 0.80 -20.60
N GLU A 99 -11.81 0.01 -19.60
CA GLU A 99 -12.49 -1.25 -19.30
C GLU A 99 -13.83 -0.92 -18.63
N PRO A 100 -14.95 -1.50 -19.13
CA PRO A 100 -16.24 -1.29 -18.50
C PRO A 100 -16.18 -1.77 -17.04
N LEU A 101 -16.79 -1.01 -16.13
CA LEU A 101 -17.01 -1.50 -14.77
C LEU A 101 -17.78 -2.82 -14.85
N THR A 102 -17.12 -3.92 -14.48
CA THR A 102 -17.77 -5.22 -14.44
C THR A 102 -18.91 -5.19 -13.40
N LYS A 103 -20.00 -5.91 -13.68
CA LYS A 103 -21.16 -6.04 -12.77
C LYS A 103 -20.74 -6.37 -11.33
N GLU A 104 -19.72 -7.21 -11.16
CA GLU A 104 -19.16 -7.59 -9.86
C GLU A 104 -18.52 -6.42 -9.10
N LYS A 105 -17.80 -5.53 -9.79
CA LYS A 105 -17.20 -4.33 -9.18
C LYS A 105 -18.28 -3.34 -8.75
N ILE A 106 -19.33 -3.18 -9.54
CA ILE A 106 -20.50 -2.35 -9.21
C ILE A 106 -21.20 -2.91 -7.97
N GLN A 107 -21.54 -4.19 -7.96
CA GLN A 107 -22.16 -4.87 -6.82
C GLN A 107 -21.33 -4.76 -5.53
N LYS A 108 -20.00 -4.82 -5.63
CA LYS A 108 -19.11 -4.65 -4.48
C LYS A 108 -19.15 -3.22 -3.92
N LEU A 109 -19.26 -2.21 -4.78
CA LEU A 109 -19.37 -0.81 -4.36
C LEU A 109 -20.73 -0.55 -3.72
N GLU A 110 -21.82 -1.04 -4.33
CA GLU A 110 -23.18 -0.97 -3.79
C GLU A 110 -23.25 -1.63 -2.40
N LYS A 111 -22.71 -2.84 -2.25
CA LYS A 111 -22.64 -3.54 -0.96
C LYS A 111 -21.83 -2.80 0.10
N ASN A 112 -20.78 -2.08 -0.31
CA ASN A 112 -20.01 -1.24 0.61
C ASN A 112 -20.81 -0.01 1.04
N GLU A 113 -21.56 0.63 0.14
CA GLU A 113 -22.44 1.75 0.48
C GLU A 113 -23.59 1.33 1.39
N GLU A 114 -24.24 0.20 1.12
CA GLU A 114 -25.27 -0.37 1.99
C GLU A 114 -24.73 -0.64 3.40
N ARG A 115 -23.53 -1.21 3.50
CA ARG A 115 -22.88 -1.44 4.79
C ARG A 115 -22.58 -0.13 5.53
N LEU A 116 -22.17 0.93 4.82
CA LEU A 116 -21.96 2.25 5.42
C LEU A 116 -23.27 2.87 5.93
N LYS A 117 -24.35 2.77 5.15
CA LYS A 117 -25.69 3.22 5.55
C LYS A 117 -26.18 2.47 6.80
N TRP A 118 -25.99 1.16 6.85
CA TRP A 118 -26.34 0.34 8.01
C TRP A 118 -25.54 0.74 9.26
N ILE A 119 -24.23 0.96 9.14
CA ILE A 119 -23.40 1.45 10.25
C ILE A 119 -23.91 2.82 10.73
N ASP A 120 -24.18 3.74 9.81
CA ASP A 120 -24.67 5.07 10.15
C ASP A 120 -26.02 5.03 10.86
N GLU A 121 -26.93 4.15 10.45
CA GLU A 121 -28.23 3.95 11.08
C GLU A 121 -28.09 3.39 12.51
N LYS A 122 -27.32 2.31 12.68
CA LYS A 122 -27.12 1.69 14.00
C LYS A 122 -26.40 2.59 14.99
N LEU A 123 -25.60 3.55 14.51
CA LEU A 123 -24.89 4.50 15.36
C LEU A 123 -25.70 5.78 15.69
N ARG A 124 -26.93 5.96 15.18
CA ARG A 124 -27.73 7.20 15.39
C ARG A 124 -28.05 7.51 16.86
N GLY A 125 -28.03 6.50 17.74
CA GLY A 125 -28.22 6.64 19.20
C GLY A 125 -26.96 6.45 20.03
N PHE A 126 -25.80 6.25 19.38
CA PHE A 126 -24.54 6.01 20.09
C PHE A 126 -23.88 7.34 20.51
N ASN A 127 -22.94 7.28 21.46
CA ASN A 127 -22.24 8.48 21.93
C ASN A 127 -21.60 9.22 20.74
N TRP A 128 -21.98 10.49 20.54
CA TRP A 128 -21.55 11.31 19.41
C TRP A 128 -20.02 11.36 19.26
N PHE A 129 -19.28 11.44 20.38
CA PHE A 129 -17.82 11.50 20.37
C PHE A 129 -17.23 10.21 19.80
N ASP A 130 -17.74 9.07 20.27
CA ASP A 130 -17.30 7.75 19.83
C ASP A 130 -17.59 7.52 18.35
N VAL A 131 -18.76 7.97 17.88
CA VAL A 131 -19.13 7.94 16.47
C VAL A 131 -18.21 8.83 15.63
N SER A 132 -17.94 10.06 16.06
CA SER A 132 -17.07 10.99 15.33
C SER A 132 -15.63 10.48 15.23
N VAL A 133 -15.09 9.94 16.31
CA VAL A 133 -13.75 9.33 16.33
C VAL A 133 -13.72 8.13 15.40
N PHE A 134 -14.72 7.24 15.47
CA PHE A 134 -14.78 6.07 14.60
C PHE A 134 -14.88 6.43 13.11
N LYS A 135 -15.74 7.39 12.76
CA LYS A 135 -15.88 7.92 11.39
C LYS A 135 -14.57 8.53 10.88
N LEU A 136 -13.92 9.35 11.69
CA LEU A 136 -12.65 9.99 11.33
C LEU A 136 -11.53 8.96 11.15
N TYR A 137 -11.47 7.93 12.00
CA TYR A 137 -10.52 6.83 11.89
C TYR A 137 -10.70 6.04 10.58
N TYR A 138 -11.95 5.75 10.19
CA TYR A 138 -12.25 4.98 8.98
C TYR A 138 -12.12 5.78 7.69
N LYS A 139 -12.60 7.04 7.66
CA LYS A 139 -12.64 7.89 6.46
C LYS A 139 -11.24 8.33 6.02
N GLU A 140 -10.41 8.76 6.97
CA GLU A 140 -9.10 9.35 6.68
C GLU A 140 -7.94 8.33 6.73
N LYS A 141 -8.26 7.03 6.90
CA LYS A 141 -7.29 5.92 7.07
C LYS A 141 -6.19 6.24 8.10
N PHE A 142 -6.53 6.98 9.17
CA PHE A 142 -5.55 7.34 10.18
C PHE A 142 -5.06 6.13 10.96
N SER A 143 -3.77 6.14 11.33
CA SER A 143 -3.31 5.37 12.50
C SER A 143 -3.70 6.09 13.79
N LEU A 144 -3.82 5.37 14.91
CA LEU A 144 -4.06 6.00 16.22
C LEU A 144 -3.03 7.10 16.55
N ARG A 145 -1.78 6.94 16.09
CA ARG A 145 -0.72 7.94 16.27
C ARG A 145 -0.99 9.20 15.45
N THR A 146 -1.27 9.07 14.16
CA THR A 146 -1.53 10.23 13.29
C THR A 146 -2.81 10.94 13.71
N MET A 147 -3.83 10.18 14.12
CA MET A 147 -5.07 10.73 14.64
C MET A 147 -4.86 11.52 15.93
N SER A 148 -4.08 10.98 16.87
CA SER A 148 -3.73 11.65 18.13
C SER A 148 -2.98 12.96 17.91
N ILE A 149 -2.09 13.02 16.92
CA ILE A 149 -1.41 14.27 16.53
C ILE A 149 -2.41 15.27 15.95
N ALA A 150 -3.28 14.83 15.04
CA ALA A 150 -4.23 15.71 14.35
C ALA A 150 -5.31 16.27 15.29
N THR A 151 -5.85 15.45 16.18
CA THR A 151 -6.95 15.83 17.08
C THR A 151 -6.47 16.34 18.44
N LYS A 152 -5.17 16.19 18.75
CA LYS A 152 -4.58 16.43 20.08
C LYS A 152 -5.20 15.59 21.20
N ILE A 153 -5.94 14.54 20.87
CA ILE A 153 -6.53 13.60 21.83
C ILE A 153 -5.53 12.46 22.10
N SER A 154 -5.48 11.97 23.34
CA SER A 154 -4.59 10.85 23.69
C SER A 154 -4.91 9.60 22.86
N LYS A 155 -3.87 8.84 22.48
CA LYS A 155 -4.04 7.55 21.77
C LYS A 155 -4.92 6.57 22.54
N ASN A 156 -4.85 6.59 23.86
CA ASN A 156 -5.61 5.69 24.73
C ASN A 156 -7.11 6.01 24.66
N THR A 157 -7.47 7.29 24.72
CA THR A 157 -8.86 7.74 24.59
C THR A 157 -9.43 7.40 23.22
N LEU A 158 -8.69 7.70 22.14
CA LEU A 158 -9.10 7.36 20.77
C LEU A 158 -9.24 5.84 20.59
N GLY A 159 -8.29 5.07 21.11
CA GLY A 159 -8.32 3.61 21.05
C GLY A 159 -9.50 3.00 21.80
N LYS A 160 -9.83 3.52 22.99
CA LYS A 160 -10.99 3.09 23.78
C LYS A 160 -12.29 3.40 23.05
N SER A 161 -12.41 4.63 22.55
CA SER A 161 -13.54 5.11 21.77
C SER A 161 -13.84 4.24 20.54
N ILE A 162 -12.82 3.95 19.72
CA ILE A 162 -12.94 3.06 18.56
C ILE A 162 -13.34 1.64 18.97
N ARG A 163 -12.80 1.13 20.09
CA ARG A 163 -13.13 -0.21 20.58
C ARG A 163 -14.58 -0.31 21.05
N ASN A 164 -15.09 0.71 21.73
CA ASN A 164 -16.49 0.78 22.16
C ASN A 164 -17.44 0.64 20.97
N VAL A 165 -17.22 1.43 19.91
CA VAL A 165 -18.04 1.36 18.69
C VAL A 165 -17.92 0.00 18.00
N LYS A 166 -16.71 -0.57 17.92
CA LYS A 166 -16.51 -1.89 17.31
C LYS A 166 -17.22 -3.01 18.06
N ASN A 167 -17.16 -2.99 19.40
CA ASN A 167 -17.83 -3.99 20.22
C ASN A 167 -19.34 -3.89 20.04
N TYR A 168 -19.90 -2.67 20.14
CA TYR A 168 -21.33 -2.43 19.90
C TYR A 168 -21.81 -2.93 18.53
N LEU A 169 -21.07 -2.59 17.46
CA LEU A 169 -21.41 -3.06 16.11
C LEU A 169 -21.25 -4.58 15.93
N LYS A 170 -20.41 -5.23 16.75
CA LYS A 170 -20.24 -6.68 16.73
C LYS A 170 -21.42 -7.36 17.40
N ASP A 171 -21.81 -6.88 18.58
CA ASP A 171 -22.93 -7.43 19.36
C ASP A 171 -24.24 -7.39 18.54
N ILE A 172 -24.51 -6.30 17.82
CA ILE A 172 -25.71 -6.17 16.96
C ILE A 172 -25.66 -7.05 15.70
N LYS A 173 -24.48 -7.53 15.30
CA LYS A 173 -24.32 -8.35 14.09
C LYS A 173 -24.46 -9.84 14.40
N ASP A 174 -24.30 -10.23 15.66
CA ASP A 174 -24.42 -11.60 16.14
C ASP A 174 -25.87 -11.93 16.59
N ASP A 175 -26.79 -10.95 16.54
CA ASP A 175 -28.27 -11.07 16.61
C ASP A 175 -28.91 -11.04 15.21
#